data_AF-A0A124ESV7-F1
#
_entry.id   AF-A0A124ESV7-F1
#
_cell.length_a   1.000
_cell.length_b   1.000
_cell.length_c   1.000
_cell.angle_alpha   90.00
_cell.angle_beta   90.00
_cell.angle_gamma   90.00
#
_symmetry.space_group_name_H-M   'P 1'
#
loop_
_entity.id
_entity.type
_entity.pdbx_description
1 polymer ?
#
loop_
_entity_poly.entity_id
_entity_poly.type
_entity_poly.pdbx_seq_one_letter_code
_entity_poly.pdbx_strand_id
1 'polypeptide(L)'
;MGYVQAMNDLAWYLAYEVDPPDLAGALLWFERGAQAGDPNAMDNLGWFLLHQTDPPDLVAAREWYTKAAEAGHANAMNNLGHLLTQMWQPPDVAAARMWWQRAAEAGHAGAMTNLGVLLSEWADPPDLAAARHWYRRALEAGQPLAGNNLRMLTARRPGLRRLLSRRLLR
;
A
#
# COMPACT_ATOMS: atom_id res chain seq x y z
N MET A 1 -3.72 18.08 -20.38
CA MET A 1 -2.94 17.68 -19.18
C MET A 1 -2.91 18.77 -18.11
N GLY A 2 -2.67 20.06 -18.40
CA GLY A 2 -2.54 21.10 -17.36
C GLY A 2 -3.78 21.43 -16.52
N TYR A 3 -5.01 21.21 -17.02
CA TYR A 3 -6.23 21.56 -16.26
C TYR A 3 -6.50 20.63 -15.07
N VAL A 4 -6.16 19.34 -15.19
CA VAL A 4 -6.49 18.36 -14.13
C VAL A 4 -5.48 18.38 -12.99
N GLN A 5 -4.19 18.57 -13.30
CA GLN A 5 -3.17 18.78 -12.28
C GLN A 5 -3.48 20.02 -11.41
N ALA A 6 -3.96 21.10 -12.03
CA ALA A 6 -4.38 22.29 -11.30
C ALA A 6 -5.56 22.03 -10.33
N MET A 7 -6.46 21.09 -10.64
CA MET A 7 -7.53 20.70 -9.71
C MET A 7 -6.97 19.99 -8.48
N ASN A 8 -6.02 19.09 -8.69
CA ASN A 8 -5.36 18.37 -7.61
C ASN A 8 -4.60 19.33 -6.69
N ASP A 9 -3.81 20.25 -7.26
CA ASP A 9 -3.03 21.21 -6.49
C ASP A 9 -3.93 22.19 -5.72
N LEU A 10 -5.04 22.63 -6.33
CA LEU A 10 -6.04 23.46 -5.65
C LEU A 10 -6.71 22.72 -4.50
N ALA A 11 -7.02 21.44 -4.67
CA ALA A 11 -7.61 20.63 -3.60
C ALA A 11 -6.66 20.52 -2.39
N TRP A 12 -5.37 20.27 -2.63
CA TRP A 12 -4.35 20.27 -1.58
C TRP A 12 -4.22 21.63 -0.89
N TYR A 13 -4.19 22.72 -1.66
CA TYR A 13 -4.13 24.07 -1.10
C TYR A 13 -5.33 24.35 -0.17
N LEU A 14 -6.54 24.00 -0.59
CA LEU A 14 -7.75 24.17 0.22
C LEU A 14 -7.75 23.29 1.47
N ALA A 15 -7.16 22.09 1.42
CA ALA A 15 -7.14 21.20 2.57
C ALA A 15 -6.09 21.57 3.62
N TYR A 16 -4.97 22.20 3.25
CA TYR A 16 -3.82 22.33 4.15
C TYR A 16 -3.14 23.71 4.19
N GLU A 17 -3.33 24.57 3.19
CA GLU A 17 -2.62 25.86 3.09
C GLU A 17 -3.51 27.06 3.43
N VAL A 18 -4.84 26.88 3.47
CA VAL A 18 -5.79 27.91 3.92
C VAL A 18 -6.14 27.74 5.40
N ASP A 19 -6.37 28.87 6.08
CA ASP A 19 -6.73 28.91 7.51
C ASP A 19 -8.04 29.72 7.72
N PRO A 20 -9.15 29.09 8.13
CA PRO A 20 -9.28 27.64 8.40
C PRO A 20 -9.30 26.78 7.11
N PRO A 21 -8.92 25.49 7.20
CA PRO A 21 -9.01 24.54 6.08
C PRO A 21 -10.41 24.43 5.47
N ASP A 22 -10.49 24.39 4.14
CA ASP A 22 -11.72 24.15 3.39
C ASP A 22 -11.76 22.71 2.86
N LEU A 23 -12.08 21.77 3.75
CA LEU A 23 -12.18 20.35 3.44
C LEU A 23 -13.30 20.04 2.43
N ALA A 24 -14.39 20.80 2.44
CA ALA A 24 -15.49 20.62 1.49
C ALA A 24 -15.09 21.05 0.08
N GLY A 25 -14.39 22.19 -0.04
CA GLY A 25 -13.80 22.65 -1.28
C GLY A 25 -12.74 21.68 -1.80
N ALA A 26 -11.86 21.18 -0.93
CA ALA A 26 -10.87 20.18 -1.30
C ALA A 26 -11.50 18.90 -1.87
N LEU A 27 -12.51 18.34 -1.18
CA LEU A 27 -13.25 17.17 -1.63
C LEU A 27 -13.84 17.39 -3.03
N LEU A 28 -14.51 18.53 -3.25
CA LEU A 28 -15.10 18.86 -4.55
C LEU A 28 -14.07 18.87 -5.69
N TRP A 29 -12.86 19.40 -5.45
CA TRP A 29 -11.82 19.47 -6.48
C TRP A 29 -11.14 18.13 -6.71
N PHE A 30 -10.93 17.32 -5.65
CA PHE A 30 -10.49 15.93 -5.82
C PHE A 30 -11.50 15.11 -6.63
N GLU A 31 -12.81 15.24 -6.35
CA GLU A 31 -13.87 14.58 -7.13
C GLU A 31 -13.85 14.98 -8.60
N ARG A 32 -13.72 16.28 -8.90
CA ARG A 32 -13.64 16.75 -10.28
C ARG A 32 -12.42 16.21 -11.01
N GLY A 33 -11.25 16.21 -10.37
CA GLY A 33 -10.03 15.65 -10.95
C GLY A 33 -10.15 14.14 -11.20
N ALA A 34 -10.71 13.42 -10.23
CA ALA A 34 -10.95 11.98 -10.32
C ALA A 34 -11.95 11.64 -11.43
N GLN A 35 -13.04 12.40 -11.56
CA GLN A 35 -14.02 12.25 -12.65
C GLN A 35 -13.44 12.61 -14.03
N ALA A 36 -12.47 13.52 -14.08
CA ALA A 36 -11.74 13.86 -15.29
C ALA A 36 -10.68 12.81 -15.69
N GLY A 37 -10.53 11.74 -14.91
CA GLY A 37 -9.66 10.61 -15.23
C GLY A 37 -8.21 10.75 -14.73
N ASP A 38 -7.90 11.71 -13.85
CA ASP A 38 -6.54 11.83 -13.29
C ASP A 38 -6.31 10.83 -12.15
N PRO A 39 -5.35 9.89 -12.30
CA PRO A 39 -5.07 8.89 -11.28
C PRO A 39 -4.54 9.49 -9.96
N ASN A 40 -3.90 10.66 -10.00
CA ASN A 40 -3.43 11.33 -8.77
C ASN A 40 -4.63 11.85 -7.97
N ALA A 41 -5.57 12.53 -8.62
CA ALA A 41 -6.79 12.98 -8.00
C ALA A 41 -7.64 11.79 -7.48
N MET A 42 -7.69 10.67 -8.21
CA MET A 42 -8.36 9.45 -7.73
C MET A 42 -7.70 8.87 -6.47
N ASP A 43 -6.37 8.79 -6.42
CA ASP A 43 -5.63 8.35 -5.23
C ASP A 43 -5.87 9.28 -4.04
N ASN A 44 -5.76 10.59 -4.27
CA ASN A 44 -5.96 11.59 -3.22
C ASN A 44 -7.40 11.63 -2.72
N LEU A 45 -8.39 11.46 -3.60
CA LEU A 45 -9.78 11.31 -3.21
C LEU A 45 -10.00 10.07 -2.35
N GLY A 46 -9.40 8.94 -2.73
CA GLY A 46 -9.43 7.71 -1.93
C GLY A 46 -8.85 7.93 -0.53
N TRP A 47 -7.72 8.65 -0.43
CA TRP A 47 -7.12 9.01 0.85
C TRP A 47 -8.01 9.94 1.68
N PHE A 48 -8.58 10.96 1.04
CA PHE A 48 -9.45 11.93 1.69
C PHE A 48 -10.69 11.26 2.30
N LEU A 49 -11.32 10.35 1.56
CA LEU A 49 -12.47 9.56 2.01
C LEU A 49 -12.14 8.60 3.16
N LEU A 50 -10.88 8.20 3.32
CA LEU A 50 -10.46 7.38 4.47
C LEU A 50 -10.13 8.19 5.72
N HIS A 51 -9.59 9.40 5.56
CA HIS A 51 -8.90 10.09 6.64
C HIS A 51 -9.54 11.43 7.04
N GLN A 52 -10.37 12.01 6.17
CA GLN A 52 -10.97 13.34 6.37
C GLN A 52 -12.51 13.29 6.44
N THR A 53 -13.12 12.10 6.40
CA THR A 53 -14.55 11.91 6.66
C THR A 53 -14.76 11.18 7.98
N ASP A 54 -15.86 11.51 8.68
CA ASP A 54 -16.26 10.84 9.91
C ASP A 54 -17.73 10.40 9.82
N PRO A 55 -18.01 9.09 9.72
CA PRO A 55 -17.04 8.00 9.65
C PRO A 55 -16.28 7.93 8.31
N PRO A 56 -15.14 7.20 8.23
CA PRO A 56 -14.44 6.91 6.98
C PRO A 56 -15.33 6.16 5.97
N ASP A 57 -15.33 6.60 4.70
CA ASP A 57 -16.01 5.89 3.61
C ASP A 57 -15.07 4.90 2.92
N LEU A 58 -14.97 3.69 3.51
CA LEU A 58 -14.10 2.63 2.99
C LEU A 58 -14.51 2.15 1.60
N VAL A 59 -15.81 2.18 1.28
CA VAL A 59 -16.34 1.67 0.00
C VAL A 59 -15.94 2.61 -1.12
N ALA A 60 -16.23 3.90 -0.97
CA ALA A 60 -15.86 4.90 -1.96
C ALA A 60 -14.33 5.00 -2.10
N ALA A 61 -13.57 4.93 -1.00
CA ALA A 61 -12.12 4.90 -1.06
C ALA A 61 -11.58 3.69 -1.85
N ARG A 62 -12.11 2.49 -1.61
CA ARG A 62 -11.75 1.28 -2.36
C ARG A 62 -12.01 1.46 -3.85
N GLU A 63 -13.16 2.02 -4.23
CA GLU A 63 -13.50 2.26 -5.64
C GLU A 63 -12.52 3.21 -6.32
N TRP A 64 -12.21 4.35 -5.70
CA TRP A 64 -11.30 5.34 -6.28
C TRP A 64 -9.85 4.85 -6.35
N TYR A 65 -9.35 4.19 -5.30
CA TYR A 65 -8.04 3.54 -5.37
C TYR A 65 -8.00 2.46 -6.44
N THR A 66 -9.07 1.68 -6.64
CA THR A 66 -9.13 0.66 -7.68
C THR A 66 -9.02 1.29 -9.07
N LYS A 67 -9.78 2.36 -9.35
CA LYS A 67 -9.70 3.08 -10.63
C LYS A 67 -8.30 3.65 -10.88
N ALA A 68 -7.69 4.28 -9.88
CA ALA A 68 -6.32 4.79 -9.97
C ALA A 68 -5.30 3.67 -10.22
N ALA A 69 -5.44 2.55 -9.50
CA ALA A 69 -4.60 1.37 -9.65
C ALA A 69 -4.74 0.71 -11.03
N GLU A 70 -5.95 0.63 -11.57
CA GLU A 70 -6.22 0.15 -12.93
C GLU A 70 -5.60 1.06 -13.99
N ALA A 71 -5.55 2.37 -13.74
CA ALA A 71 -4.83 3.34 -14.56
C ALA A 71 -3.30 3.32 -14.38
N GLY A 72 -2.76 2.40 -13.57
CA GLY A 72 -1.32 2.20 -13.39
C GLY A 72 -0.69 3.01 -12.25
N HIS A 73 -1.49 3.68 -11.41
CA HIS A 73 -0.96 4.49 -10.31
C HIS A 73 -0.41 3.62 -9.16
N ALA A 74 0.90 3.58 -9.01
CA ALA A 74 1.57 2.66 -8.08
C ALA A 74 1.30 2.98 -6.60
N ASN A 75 1.13 4.25 -6.23
CA ASN A 75 0.77 4.63 -4.85
C ASN A 75 -0.65 4.14 -4.52
N ALA A 76 -1.59 4.27 -5.47
CA ALA A 76 -2.96 3.80 -5.27
C ALA A 76 -3.04 2.28 -5.15
N MET A 77 -2.26 1.54 -5.94
CA MET A 77 -2.11 0.09 -5.77
C MET A 77 -1.60 -0.26 -4.36
N ASN A 78 -0.63 0.49 -3.83
CA ASN A 78 -0.13 0.29 -2.48
C ASN A 78 -1.18 0.61 -1.40
N ASN A 79 -1.87 1.74 -1.54
CA ASN A 79 -2.91 2.21 -0.63
C ASN A 79 -4.11 1.26 -0.61
N LEU A 80 -4.51 0.75 -1.78
CA LEU A 80 -5.54 -0.27 -1.90
C LEU A 80 -5.18 -1.55 -1.16
N GLY A 81 -3.93 -2.02 -1.28
CA GLY A 81 -3.46 -3.18 -0.52
C GLY A 81 -3.51 -2.95 1.00
N HIS A 82 -3.18 -1.74 1.47
CA HIS A 82 -3.33 -1.39 2.89
C HIS A 82 -4.79 -1.36 3.34
N LEU A 83 -5.67 -0.71 2.57
CA LEU A 83 -7.11 -0.66 2.86
C LEU A 83 -7.68 -2.08 3.00
N LEU A 84 -7.37 -2.95 2.04
CA LEU A 84 -7.91 -4.32 1.99
C LEU A 84 -7.38 -5.23 3.10
N THR A 85 -6.22 -4.94 3.68
CA THR A 85 -5.64 -5.75 4.77
C THR A 85 -5.91 -5.22 6.17
N GLN A 86 -5.93 -3.90 6.35
CA GLN A 86 -5.96 -3.29 7.69
C GLN A 86 -7.33 -2.71 8.06
N MET A 87 -8.11 -2.27 7.07
CA MET A 87 -9.35 -1.52 7.31
C MET A 87 -10.59 -2.27 6.85
N TRP A 88 -10.46 -3.11 5.81
CA TRP A 88 -11.58 -3.89 5.26
C TRP A 88 -11.91 -5.11 6.13
N GLN A 89 -13.21 -5.37 6.34
CA GLN A 89 -13.66 -6.48 7.18
C GLN A 89 -14.70 -7.37 6.47
N PRO A 90 -14.44 -8.69 6.35
CA PRO A 90 -13.17 -9.36 6.67
C PRO A 90 -12.03 -8.92 5.72
N PRO A 91 -10.74 -9.05 6.10
CA PRO A 91 -9.64 -8.61 5.25
C PRO A 91 -9.56 -9.40 3.93
N ASP A 92 -9.32 -8.72 2.82
CA ASP A 92 -9.13 -9.32 1.49
C ASP A 92 -7.64 -9.40 1.15
N VAL A 93 -6.96 -10.33 1.82
CA VAL A 93 -5.51 -10.54 1.71
C VAL A 93 -5.09 -10.96 0.30
N ALA A 94 -5.95 -11.69 -0.42
CA ALA A 94 -5.67 -12.14 -1.78
C ALA A 94 -5.64 -10.97 -2.76
N ALA A 95 -6.64 -10.09 -2.72
CA ALA A 95 -6.64 -8.88 -3.55
C ALA A 95 -5.51 -7.93 -3.16
N ALA A 96 -5.23 -7.76 -1.85
CA ALA A 96 -4.11 -6.95 -1.41
C ALA A 96 -2.75 -7.44 -1.92
N ARG A 97 -2.50 -8.76 -1.87
CA ARG A 97 -1.30 -9.37 -2.44
C ARG A 97 -1.16 -9.05 -3.91
N MET A 98 -2.24 -9.18 -4.68
CA MET A 98 -2.24 -8.87 -6.12
C MET A 98 -1.87 -7.41 -6.39
N TRP A 99 -2.45 -6.46 -5.65
CA TRP A 99 -2.17 -5.04 -5.85
C TRP A 99 -0.77 -4.63 -5.38
N TRP A 100 -0.30 -5.14 -4.24
CA TRP A 100 1.08 -4.91 -3.82
C TRP A 100 2.10 -5.53 -4.77
N GLN A 101 1.81 -6.70 -5.35
CA GLN A 101 2.65 -7.30 -6.39
C GLN A 101 2.78 -6.37 -7.61
N ARG A 102 1.66 -5.84 -8.11
CA ARG A 102 1.66 -4.90 -9.25
C ARG A 102 2.39 -3.60 -8.92
N ALA A 103 2.17 -3.02 -7.75
CA ALA A 103 2.89 -1.82 -7.29
C ALA A 103 4.41 -2.08 -7.17
N ALA A 104 4.79 -3.23 -6.60
CA ALA A 104 6.19 -3.62 -6.47
C ALA A 104 6.87 -3.83 -7.83
N GLU A 105 6.16 -4.40 -8.81
CA GLU A 105 6.62 -4.52 -10.19
C GLU A 105 6.78 -3.15 -10.87
N ALA A 106 5.89 -2.20 -10.57
CA ALA A 106 5.98 -0.81 -11.00
C ALA A 106 7.05 0.01 -10.24
N GLY A 107 7.81 -0.60 -9.32
CA GLY A 107 8.93 0.05 -8.64
C GLY A 107 8.59 0.69 -7.29
N HIS A 108 7.37 0.53 -6.77
CA HIS A 108 6.97 1.14 -5.51
C HIS A 108 7.59 0.42 -4.30
N ALA A 109 8.54 1.07 -3.63
CA ALA A 109 9.34 0.47 -2.56
C ALA A 109 8.52 0.10 -1.29
N GLY A 110 7.49 0.87 -0.96
CA GLY A 110 6.55 0.55 0.14
C GLY A 110 5.82 -0.79 -0.10
N ALA A 111 5.16 -0.93 -1.25
CA ALA A 111 4.53 -2.18 -1.69
C ALA A 111 5.48 -3.38 -1.72
N MET A 112 6.73 -3.21 -2.17
CA MET A 112 7.74 -4.29 -2.08
C MET A 112 7.94 -4.76 -0.64
N THR A 113 7.99 -3.82 0.32
CA THR A 113 8.13 -4.15 1.75
C THR A 113 6.88 -4.86 2.27
N ASN A 114 5.69 -4.35 1.95
CA ASN A 114 4.41 -4.93 2.38
C ASN A 114 4.21 -6.34 1.83
N LEU A 115 4.52 -6.54 0.56
CA LEU A 115 4.49 -7.85 -0.08
C LEU A 115 5.48 -8.82 0.58
N GLY A 116 6.68 -8.33 0.93
CA GLY A 116 7.65 -9.12 1.69
C GLY A 116 7.10 -9.59 3.03
N VAL A 117 6.40 -8.71 3.76
CA VAL A 117 5.77 -9.05 5.05
C VAL A 117 4.70 -10.11 4.83
N LEU A 118 3.76 -9.87 3.90
CA LEU A 118 2.68 -10.78 3.57
C LEU A 118 3.20 -12.19 3.23
N LEU A 119 4.23 -12.28 2.39
CA LEU A 119 4.83 -13.56 1.99
C LEU A 119 5.55 -14.27 3.14
N SER A 120 6.12 -13.52 4.08
CA SER A 120 6.87 -14.11 5.20
C SER A 120 6.04 -14.45 6.44
N GLU A 121 4.88 -13.81 6.61
CA GLU A 121 4.08 -13.92 7.83
C GLU A 121 2.66 -14.43 7.59
N TRP A 122 2.04 -14.09 6.46
CA TRP A 122 0.60 -14.33 6.23
C TRP A 122 0.33 -15.41 5.18
N ALA A 123 1.33 -15.77 4.37
CA ALA A 123 1.25 -16.92 3.49
C ALA A 123 1.39 -18.23 4.28
N ASP A 124 0.61 -19.24 3.91
CA ASP A 124 0.71 -20.59 4.48
C ASP A 124 0.92 -21.64 3.36
N PRO A 125 2.11 -22.26 3.24
CA PRO A 125 3.31 -21.99 4.04
C PRO A 125 3.96 -20.63 3.66
N PRO A 126 4.75 -20.02 4.57
CA PRO A 126 5.49 -18.80 4.25
C PRO A 126 6.51 -18.97 3.11
N ASP A 127 6.55 -18.00 2.19
CA ASP A 127 7.53 -17.92 1.12
C ASP A 127 8.67 -16.94 1.47
N LEU A 128 9.62 -17.45 2.27
CA LEU A 128 10.76 -16.65 2.74
C LEU A 128 11.73 -16.28 1.62
N ALA A 129 11.75 -17.02 0.51
CA ALA A 129 12.61 -16.75 -0.63
C ALA A 129 12.08 -15.55 -1.41
N ALA A 130 10.79 -15.54 -1.73
CA ALA A 130 10.13 -14.41 -2.37
C ALA A 130 10.12 -13.18 -1.45
N ALA A 131 9.87 -13.33 -0.16
CA ALA A 131 9.97 -12.22 0.79
C ALA A 131 11.36 -11.57 0.79
N ARG A 132 12.42 -12.39 0.84
CA ARG A 132 13.82 -11.93 0.75
C ARG A 132 14.10 -11.17 -0.55
N HIS A 133 13.57 -11.67 -1.68
CA HIS A 133 13.71 -11.02 -2.98
C HIS A 133 13.12 -9.60 -2.93
N TRP A 134 11.87 -9.46 -2.46
CA TRP A 134 11.21 -8.15 -2.40
C TRP A 134 11.85 -7.20 -1.41
N TYR A 135 12.31 -7.67 -0.24
CA TYR A 135 13.04 -6.81 0.70
C TYR A 135 14.36 -6.28 0.13
N ARG A 136 15.09 -7.06 -0.67
CA ARG A 136 16.31 -6.59 -1.34
C ARG A 136 16.00 -5.50 -2.37
N ARG A 137 14.98 -5.73 -3.20
CA ARG A 137 14.53 -4.71 -4.18
C ARG A 137 14.05 -3.44 -3.50
N ALA A 138 13.34 -3.54 -2.38
CA ALA A 138 12.91 -2.39 -1.59
C ALA A 138 14.10 -1.58 -1.06
N LEU A 139 15.17 -2.24 -0.58
CA LEU A 139 16.40 -1.58 -0.17
C LEU A 139 17.09 -0.85 -1.33
N GLU A 140 17.19 -1.49 -2.49
CA GLU A 140 17.77 -0.89 -3.71
C GLU A 140 16.95 0.32 -4.17
N ALA A 141 15.63 0.29 -3.96
CA ALA A 141 14.72 1.39 -4.20
C ALA A 141 14.67 2.43 -3.06
N GLY A 142 15.58 2.35 -2.08
CA GLY A 142 15.75 3.36 -1.04
C GLY A 142 14.83 3.22 0.18
N GLN A 143 14.20 2.05 0.41
CA GLN A 143 13.33 1.82 1.57
C GLN A 143 14.08 1.11 2.72
N PRO A 144 14.60 1.85 3.72
CA PRO A 144 15.50 1.30 4.74
C PRO A 144 14.81 0.29 5.68
N LEU A 145 13.49 0.42 5.88
CA LEU A 145 12.71 -0.49 6.73
C LEU A 145 12.79 -1.94 6.24
N ALA A 146 12.92 -2.16 4.93
CA ALA A 146 13.10 -3.50 4.37
C ALA A 146 14.38 -4.19 4.86
N GLY A 147 15.41 -3.43 5.22
CA GLY A 147 16.66 -3.96 5.78
C GLY A 147 16.47 -4.60 7.15
N ASN A 148 15.60 -4.02 7.99
CA ASN A 148 15.28 -4.61 9.29
C ASN A 148 14.53 -5.93 9.10
N ASN A 149 13.55 -5.98 8.21
CA ASN A 149 12.79 -7.19 7.91
C ASN A 149 13.68 -8.28 7.29
N LEU A 150 14.59 -7.91 6.39
CA LEU A 150 15.57 -8.82 5.81
C LEU A 150 16.49 -9.43 6.88
N ARG A 151 16.98 -8.62 7.84
CA ARG A 151 17.79 -9.12 8.97
C ARG A 151 16.99 -10.10 9.83
N MET A 152 15.75 -9.77 10.20
CA MET A 152 14.90 -10.68 10.97
C MET A 152 14.67 -12.02 10.23
N LEU A 153 14.41 -11.96 8.93
CA LEU A 153 14.21 -13.15 8.09
C LEU A 153 15.49 -13.99 7.95
N THR A 154 16.68 -13.39 7.97
CA THR A 154 17.96 -14.14 8.04
C THR A 154 18.24 -14.75 9.41
N ALA A 155 17.85 -14.08 10.50
CA ALA A 155 18.06 -14.54 11.86
C ALA A 155 17.16 -15.75 12.19
N ARG A 156 15.96 -15.83 11.59
CA ARG A 156 15.02 -16.96 11.70
C ARG A 156 15.47 -18.25 10.97
N ARG A 157 16.78 -18.52 10.84
CA ARG A 157 17.33 -19.61 9.98
C ARG A 157 16.53 -20.93 10.06
N PRO A 158 16.11 -21.51 8.93
CA PRO A 158 15.38 -22.79 8.84
C PRO A 158 16.30 -24.00 9.07
N GLY A 159 17.02 -24.04 10.19
CA GLY A 159 18.03 -25.08 10.48
C GLY A 159 18.13 -25.53 11.93
N LEU A 160 17.56 -24.80 12.89
CA LEU A 160 17.65 -25.17 14.32
C LEU A 160 16.57 -26.16 14.80
N ARG A 161 15.58 -26.51 13.96
CA ARG A 161 14.61 -27.57 14.29
C ARG A 161 15.07 -28.99 13.97
N ARG A 162 16.14 -29.19 13.18
CA ARG A 162 16.66 -30.53 12.84
C ARG A 162 17.81 -31.03 13.74
N LEU A 163 18.33 -30.21 14.65
CA LEU A 163 19.41 -30.61 15.56
C LEU A 163 18.95 -30.97 16.99
N LEU A 164 17.68 -30.71 17.34
CA LEU A 164 17.14 -31.07 18.66
C LEU A 164 16.31 -32.36 18.66
N SER A 165 16.00 -32.94 17.50
CA SER A 165 15.26 -34.20 17.36
C SER A 165 16.15 -35.45 17.22
N ARG A 166 17.49 -35.32 17.33
CA ARG A 166 18.43 -36.46 17.34
C ARG A 166 19.21 -36.65 18.65
N ARG A 167 18.87 -35.92 19.72
CA ARG A 167 19.50 -36.08 21.05
C ARG A 167 18.58 -36.66 22.14
N LEU A 168 17.41 -37.19 21.78
CA LEU A 168 16.48 -37.84 22.73
C LEU A 168 16.20 -39.32 22.39
N LEU A 169 17.13 -40.02 21.74
CA LEU A 169 17.06 -41.48 21.53
C LEU A 169 18.37 -42.19 21.85
N ARG A 170 18.97 -41.90 23.02
CA ARG A 170 19.88 -42.83 23.69
C ARG A 170 19.58 -42.85 25.18
#